data_AF-A0A978SE80-F1
#
_entry.id   AF-A0A978SE80-F1
#
_cell.length_a   1.000
_cell.length_b   1.000
_cell.length_c   1.000
_cell.angle_alpha   90.00
_cell.angle_beta   90.00
_cell.angle_gamma   90.00
#
_symmetry.space_group_name_H-M   'P 1'
#
loop_
_entity.id
_entity.type
_entity.pdbx_description
1 polymer ?
#
loop_
_entity_poly.entity_id
_entity_poly.type
_entity_poly.pdbx_seq_one_letter_code
_entity_poly.pdbx_strand_id
1 'polypeptide(L)'
;MTEAQRQRYAARIRYGCEDETRVGLFTVPHRKLTGFGVKLVGEVQWQFLYRWLYGFVEPHSGVCWFMEFSHLDGTCFETALAQFAAQFPDDLHVIQVDNAGAHQANALTLPA
;
A
#
# COMPACT_ATOMS: atom_id res chain seq x y z
N MET A 1 -18.89 27.05 -8.47
CA MET A 1 -18.02 26.09 -9.18
C MET A 1 -17.64 26.72 -10.52
N THR A 2 -16.37 27.08 -10.67
CA THR A 2 -15.85 27.78 -11.86
C THR A 2 -15.74 26.83 -13.06
N GLU A 3 -15.66 27.38 -14.26
CA GLU A 3 -15.55 26.61 -15.51
C GLU A 3 -14.28 25.74 -15.54
N ALA A 4 -13.17 26.24 -14.98
CA ALA A 4 -11.95 25.48 -14.76
C ALA A 4 -12.13 24.29 -13.80
N GLN A 5 -12.94 24.44 -12.75
CA GLN A 5 -13.28 23.32 -11.86
C GLN A 5 -14.12 22.28 -12.61
N ARG A 6 -15.13 22.70 -13.39
CA ARG A 6 -15.94 21.77 -14.20
C ARG A 6 -15.12 20.99 -15.22
N GLN A 7 -14.19 21.65 -15.90
CA GLN A 7 -13.26 21.01 -16.83
C GLN A 7 -12.38 19.97 -16.11
N ARG A 8 -11.89 20.30 -14.91
CA ARG A 8 -11.09 19.39 -14.06
C ARG A 8 -11.88 18.17 -13.55
N TYR A 9 -13.17 18.34 -13.24
CA TYR A 9 -14.05 17.24 -12.82
C TYR A 9 -14.74 16.50 -13.97
N ALA A 10 -14.51 16.91 -15.23
CA ALA A 10 -14.90 16.14 -16.41
C ALA A 10 -13.95 14.96 -16.68
N ALA A 11 -12.80 14.92 -15.99
CA ALA A 11 -11.85 13.82 -16.00
C ALA A 11 -12.50 12.51 -15.51
N ARG A 12 -11.97 11.39 -16.01
CA ARG A 12 -12.39 10.06 -15.53
C ARG A 12 -12.04 9.95 -14.04
N ILE A 13 -13.00 9.51 -13.24
CA ILE A 13 -12.78 9.26 -11.81
C ILE A 13 -12.23 7.86 -11.65
N ARG A 14 -11.09 7.73 -10.98
CA ARG A 14 -10.48 6.47 -10.56
C ARG A 14 -10.64 6.32 -9.06
N TYR A 15 -11.40 5.31 -8.64
CA TYR A 15 -11.57 5.00 -7.23
C TYR A 15 -10.62 3.87 -6.83
N GLY A 16 -9.63 4.17 -6.01
CA GLY A 16 -8.64 3.22 -5.51
C GLY A 16 -8.86 2.89 -4.04
N CYS A 17 -8.57 1.65 -3.66
CA CYS A 17 -8.32 1.25 -2.28
C CYS A 17 -6.81 1.09 -2.11
N GLU A 18 -6.27 1.74 -1.10
CA GLU A 18 -4.85 1.70 -0.77
C GLU A 18 -4.66 1.04 0.60
N ASP A 19 -3.65 0.18 0.68
CA ASP A 19 -3.23 -0.50 1.90
C ASP A 19 -1.76 -0.89 1.79
N GLU A 20 -1.08 -1.00 2.93
CA GLU A 20 0.31 -1.41 3.01
C GLU A 20 0.51 -2.76 3.70
N THR A 21 1.44 -3.54 3.16
CA THR A 21 1.84 -4.81 3.78
C THR A 21 3.34 -4.94 3.93
N ARG A 22 3.77 -5.61 5.00
CA ARG A 22 5.18 -5.96 5.21
C ARG A 22 5.47 -7.28 4.53
N VAL A 23 6.42 -7.26 3.60
CA VAL A 23 6.97 -8.45 2.95
C VAL A 23 8.40 -8.62 3.43
N GLY A 24 8.70 -9.75 4.05
CA GLY A 24 10.01 -9.93 4.67
C GLY A 24 10.34 -11.37 5.03
N LEU A 25 11.51 -11.53 5.63
CA LEU A 25 12.01 -12.81 6.06
C LEU A 25 11.32 -13.22 7.36
N PHE A 26 10.40 -14.16 7.21
CA PHE A 26 9.78 -14.87 8.32
C PHE A 26 10.06 -16.37 8.21
N THR A 27 10.25 -17.02 9.35
CA THR A 27 10.41 -18.49 9.39
C THR A 27 9.06 -19.12 9.08
N VAL A 28 8.90 -19.69 7.88
CA VAL A 28 7.67 -20.38 7.50
C VAL A 28 7.64 -21.77 8.15
N PRO A 29 6.70 -22.05 9.06
CA PRO A 29 6.60 -23.37 9.66
C PRO A 29 6.02 -24.36 8.65
N HIS A 30 6.71 -25.48 8.45
CA HIS A 30 6.23 -26.59 7.63
C HIS A 30 5.86 -27.79 8.50
N ARG A 31 4.94 -28.62 7.99
CA ARG A 31 4.58 -29.89 8.62
C ARG A 31 5.77 -30.85 8.55
N LYS A 32 6.10 -31.50 9.68
CA LYS A 32 7.08 -32.59 9.74
C LYS A 32 6.44 -33.81 10.39
N LEU A 33 6.98 -34.99 10.09
CA LEU A 33 6.55 -36.23 10.73
C LEU A 33 7.12 -36.31 12.16
N THR A 34 6.32 -36.74 13.12
CA THR A 34 6.72 -37.01 14.51
C THR A 34 6.16 -38.33 15.01
N GLY A 35 6.70 -38.79 16.14
CA GLY A 35 6.06 -39.86 16.92
C GLY A 35 4.68 -39.44 17.44
N PHE A 36 3.83 -40.43 17.73
CA PHE A 36 2.50 -40.19 18.30
C PHE A 36 2.58 -39.38 19.59
N GLY A 37 1.80 -38.30 19.66
CA GLY A 37 1.77 -37.40 20.82
C GLY A 37 2.98 -36.47 20.97
N VAL A 38 3.96 -36.52 20.04
CA VAL A 38 5.16 -35.69 20.12
C VAL A 38 4.94 -34.38 19.34
N LYS A 39 4.97 -33.26 20.05
CA LYS A 39 4.93 -31.91 19.47
C LYS A 39 6.30 -31.53 18.92
N LEU A 40 6.34 -31.03 17.68
CA LEU A 40 7.55 -30.46 17.09
C LEU A 40 7.96 -29.17 17.81
N VAL A 41 9.25 -29.06 18.12
CA VAL A 41 9.89 -27.79 18.47
C VAL A 41 10.70 -27.36 17.26
N GLY A 42 10.31 -26.23 16.67
CA GLY A 42 11.05 -25.61 15.57
C GLY A 42 11.83 -24.42 16.09
N GLU A 43 13.03 -24.22 15.58
CA GLU A 43 13.73 -22.95 15.75
C GLU A 43 13.01 -21.88 14.94
N VAL A 44 12.74 -20.75 15.58
CA VAL A 44 12.14 -19.59 14.92
C VAL A 44 13.18 -18.49 14.90
N GLN A 45 13.48 -18.00 13.70
CA GLN A 45 14.31 -16.83 13.52
C GLN A 45 13.45 -15.62 13.15
N TRP A 46 13.58 -14.56 13.94
CA TRP A 46 12.98 -13.26 13.69
C TRP A 46 14.09 -12.28 13.30
N GLN A 47 14.43 -12.24 12.01
CA GLN A 47 15.47 -11.31 11.54
C GLN A 47 14.96 -9.86 11.39
N PHE A 48 13.63 -9.66 11.39
CA PHE A 48 12.99 -8.36 11.15
C PHE A 48 13.49 -7.64 9.89
N LEU A 49 13.94 -8.41 8.90
CA LEU A 49 14.30 -7.90 7.58
C LEU A 49 13.06 -7.90 6.70
N TYR A 50 12.52 -6.73 6.43
CA TYR A 50 11.33 -6.55 5.61
C TYR A 50 11.44 -5.32 4.70
N ARG A 51 10.53 -5.29 3.72
CA ARG A 51 10.15 -4.15 2.91
C ARG A 51 8.67 -3.90 3.09
N TRP A 52 8.26 -2.66 2.87
CA TRP A 52 6.87 -2.28 2.83
C TRP A 52 6.41 -2.24 1.38
N LEU A 53 5.31 -2.91 1.09
CA LEU A 53 4.67 -2.89 -0.20
C LEU A 53 3.41 -2.04 -0.07
N TYR A 54 3.41 -0.90 -0.73
CA TYR A 54 2.25 -0.02 -0.84
C TYR A 54 1.47 -0.45 -2.08
N GLY A 55 0.16 -0.69 -1.93
CA GLY A 55 -0.68 -1.22 -2.99
C GLY A 55 -1.90 -0.34 -3.23
N PHE A 56 -2.06 0.14 -4.45
CA PHE A 56 -3.26 0.86 -4.91
C PHE A 56 -4.04 -0.03 -5.86
N VAL A 57 -5.27 -0.39 -5.49
CA VAL A 57 -6.12 -1.29 -6.27
C VAL A 57 -7.43 -0.60 -6.62
N GLU A 58 -7.76 -0.50 -7.90
CA GLU A 58 -9.09 -0.06 -8.34
C GLU A 58 -10.05 -1.27 -8.33
N PRO A 59 -11.02 -1.33 -7.40
CA PRO A 59 -11.85 -2.54 -7.26
C PRO A 59 -12.74 -2.82 -8.49
N HIS A 60 -13.12 -1.78 -9.22
CA HIS A 60 -14.02 -1.91 -10.37
C HIS A 60 -13.33 -2.54 -11.58
N SER A 61 -12.08 -2.15 -11.87
CA SER A 61 -11.34 -2.60 -13.05
C SER A 61 -10.35 -3.72 -12.74
N GLY A 62 -9.95 -3.89 -11.48
CA GLY A 62 -8.89 -4.79 -11.06
C GLY A 62 -7.48 -4.27 -11.40
N VAL A 63 -7.33 -3.01 -11.84
CA VAL A 63 -6.02 -2.40 -12.04
C VAL A 63 -5.34 -2.24 -10.69
N CYS A 64 -4.14 -2.79 -10.56
CA CYS A 64 -3.32 -2.73 -9.35
C CYS A 64 -1.99 -2.03 -9.63
N TRP A 65 -1.52 -1.26 -8.66
CA TRP A 65 -0.22 -0.60 -8.69
C TRP A 65 0.50 -0.84 -7.37
N PHE A 66 1.77 -1.24 -7.43
CA PHE A 66 2.54 -1.60 -6.25
C PHE A 66 3.90 -0.91 -6.22
N MET A 67 4.31 -0.45 -5.05
CA MET A 67 5.60 0.19 -4.83
C MET A 67 6.27 -0.33 -3.56
N GLU A 68 7.57 -0.53 -3.63
CA GLU A 68 8.37 -1.03 -2.52
C GLU A 68 9.10 0.10 -1.79
N PHE A 69 8.97 0.14 -0.47
CA PHE A 69 9.60 1.12 0.41
C PHE A 69 10.34 0.44 1.57
N SER A 70 11.22 1.20 2.20
CA SER A 70 12.02 0.71 3.34
C SER A 70 11.24 0.70 4.65
N HIS A 71 10.26 1.59 4.82
CA HIS A 71 9.46 1.77 6.04
C HIS A 71 8.08 2.36 5.73
N LEU A 72 7.21 2.40 6.75
CA LEU A 72 5.90 3.04 6.70
C LEU A 72 5.97 4.40 7.40
N ASP A 73 5.88 5.49 6.64
CA ASP A 73 5.76 6.85 7.17
C ASP A 73 5.09 7.80 6.17
N GLY A 74 4.86 9.04 6.58
CA GLY A 74 4.22 10.06 5.74
C GLY A 74 5.07 10.46 4.53
N THR A 75 6.40 10.39 4.60
CA THR A 75 7.29 10.73 3.48
C THR A 75 7.27 9.66 2.39
N CYS A 76 7.28 8.38 2.77
CA CYS A 76 7.10 7.26 1.84
C CYS A 76 5.71 7.31 1.21
N PHE A 77 4.67 7.57 2.00
CA PHE A 77 3.30 7.68 1.49
C PHE A 77 3.12 8.87 0.54
N GLU A 78 3.68 10.05 0.83
CA GLU A 78 3.70 11.18 -0.10
C GLU A 78 4.37 10.82 -1.42
N THR A 79 5.52 10.15 -1.35
CA THR A 79 6.25 9.68 -2.54
C THR A 79 5.41 8.68 -3.34
N ALA A 80 4.71 7.77 -2.65
CA ALA A 80 3.82 6.79 -3.26
C ALA A 80 2.68 7.49 -4.02
N LEU A 81 2.02 8.46 -3.39
CA LEU A 81 0.96 9.25 -4.04
C LEU A 81 1.46 10.00 -5.27
N ALA A 82 2.64 10.62 -5.19
CA ALA A 82 3.24 11.34 -6.31
C ALA A 82 3.52 10.42 -7.51
N GLN A 83 4.07 9.23 -7.26
CA GLN A 83 4.31 8.24 -8.30
C GLN A 83 3.01 7.67 -8.89
N PHE A 84 2.01 7.41 -8.04
CA PHE A 84 0.70 6.94 -8.48
C PHE A 84 -0.03 7.97 -9.35
N ALA A 85 -0.02 9.24 -8.95
CA ALA A 85 -0.60 10.33 -9.74
C ALA A 85 0.10 10.51 -11.09
N ALA A 86 1.44 10.38 -11.13
CA ALA A 86 2.21 10.45 -12.36
C ALA A 86 1.89 9.32 -13.36
N GLN A 87 1.46 8.15 -12.87
CA GLN A 87 1.04 7.03 -13.70
C GLN A 87 -0.30 7.28 -14.40
N PHE A 88 -1.17 8.10 -13.80
CA PHE A 88 -2.51 8.39 -14.29
C PHE A 88 -2.80 9.91 -14.22
N PRO A 89 -2.07 10.73 -15.00
CA PRO A 89 -2.07 12.18 -14.84
C PRO A 89 -3.39 12.87 -15.25
N ASP A 90 -4.19 12.21 -16.09
CA ASP A 90 -5.45 12.74 -16.61
C ASP A 90 -6.69 12.30 -15.81
N ASP A 91 -6.52 11.40 -14.84
CA ASP A 91 -7.60 10.85 -14.02
C ASP A 91 -7.76 11.67 -12.72
N LEU A 92 -8.99 11.82 -12.23
CA LEU A 92 -9.25 12.29 -10.88
C LEU A 92 -9.23 11.10 -9.91
N HIS A 93 -8.24 11.09 -9.02
CA HIS A 93 -8.07 10.01 -8.05
C HIS A 93 -8.90 10.23 -6.78
N VAL A 94 -9.70 9.23 -6.41
CA VAL A 94 -10.34 9.11 -5.10
C VAL A 94 -9.79 7.86 -4.45
N ILE A 95 -8.99 8.04 -3.39
CA ILE A 95 -8.27 6.93 -2.75
C ILE A 95 -8.83 6.73 -1.35
N GLN A 96 -9.32 5.53 -1.08
CA GLN A 96 -9.67 5.09 0.26
C GLN A 96 -8.43 4.54 0.93
N VAL A 97 -8.12 5.09 2.09
CA VAL A 97 -7.06 4.64 3.01
C VAL A 97 -7.68 4.34 4.38
N ASP A 98 -6.96 3.61 5.23
CA ASP A 98 -7.30 3.51 6.64
C ASP A 98 -6.90 4.79 7.41
N ASN A 99 -7.13 4.81 8.72
CA ASN A 99 -6.80 5.95 9.57
C ASN A 99 -5.40 5.83 10.22
N ALA A 100 -4.42 5.21 9.54
CA ALA A 100 -3.05 5.13 10.03
C ALA A 100 -2.38 6.51 10.13
N GLY A 101 -1.41 6.62 11.03
CA GLY A 101 -0.69 7.88 11.27
C GLY A 101 0.09 8.38 10.04
N ALA A 102 0.52 7.50 9.14
CA ALA A 102 1.20 7.87 7.90
C ALA A 102 0.27 8.67 6.96
N HIS A 103 -1.02 8.33 6.93
CA HIS A 103 -2.03 9.00 6.09
C HIS A 103 -2.47 10.36 6.64
N GLN A 104 -2.23 10.59 7.93
CA GLN A 104 -2.61 11.81 8.65
C GLN A 104 -1.41 12.71 8.98
N ALA A 105 -0.26 12.47 8.34
CA ALA A 105 0.93 13.27 8.59
C ALA A 105 0.66 14.74 8.22
N ASN A 106 0.81 15.65 9.19
CA ASN A 106 0.54 17.09 9.00
C ASN A 106 1.36 17.76 7.87
N ALA A 107 2.46 17.13 7.46
CA ALA A 107 3.37 17.62 6.42
C ALA A 107 3.08 17.02 5.03
N LEU A 108 2.01 16.24 4.88
CA LEU A 108 1.73 15.49 3.66
C LEU A 108 1.27 16.44 2.54
N THR A 109 2.03 16.45 1.45
CA THR A 109 1.76 17.23 0.25
C THR A 109 1.10 16.35 -0.79
N LEU A 110 -0.19 16.60 -1.06
CA LEU A 110 -0.92 15.85 -2.08
C LEU A 110 -0.49 16.30 -3.49
N PRO A 111 -0.33 15.36 -4.44
CA PRO A 111 -0.06 15.70 -5.84
C PRO A 111 -1.23 16.45 -6.46
N ALA A 112 -0.91 17.32 -7.42
CA ALA A 112 -1.82 18.26 -8.07
C ALA A 112 -2.76 17.62 -9.09
#